data_AF-X6LH36-F1
#
_entry.id   AF-X6LH36-F1
#
_cell.length_a   1.000
_cell.length_b   1.000
_cell.length_c   1.000
_cell.angle_alpha   90.00
_cell.angle_beta   90.00
_cell.angle_gamma   90.00
#
_symmetry.space_group_name_H-M   'P 1'
#
loop_
_entity.id
_entity.type
_entity.pdbx_description
1 polymer ?
#
loop_
_entity_poly.entity_id
_entity_poly.type
_entity_poly.pdbx_seq_one_letter_code
_entity_poly.pdbx_strand_id
1 'polypeptide(L)'
;MTDDIINEGLVNGKTKSNDMERARFFSQLKEKLDFIQRVSQCKSHLTNLQKLAGCEAKLEKEVESFMKRISAITAWSPDDCSQVNQYFDCFVSMQKNGVLSSVVKLHIDSIDTIVKNWMQKLESDAMTNLNVDHVIPRLLSMKTMSIYMFSFKEVVNKRIDEFLNTYKRQRKDGTDPSGIGEMIVAEHNAFKGYN
;
A
#
# COMPACT_ATOMS: atom_id res chain seq x y z
N MET A 1 -17.24 17.66 13.76
CA MET A 1 -15.80 17.84 14.07
C MET A 1 -15.14 16.53 14.50
N THR A 2 -15.46 15.96 15.68
CA THR A 2 -15.12 14.56 16.00
C THR A 2 -15.91 13.61 15.10
N ASP A 3 -17.17 13.94 14.84
CA ASP A 3 -18.08 13.09 14.07
C ASP A 3 -17.70 12.96 12.58
N ASP A 4 -16.95 13.91 12.01
CA ASP A 4 -16.49 13.79 10.61
C ASP A 4 -15.31 12.81 10.52
N ILE A 5 -14.41 12.83 11.51
CA ILE A 5 -13.31 11.86 11.62
C ILE A 5 -13.87 10.48 11.97
N ILE A 6 -14.87 10.41 12.86
CA ILE A 6 -15.50 9.16 13.33
C ILE A 6 -16.42 8.53 12.28
N ASN A 7 -17.21 9.33 11.55
CA ASN A 7 -18.19 8.80 10.58
C ASN A 7 -17.60 8.63 9.18
N GLU A 8 -16.64 9.47 8.76
CA GLU A 8 -16.00 9.30 7.46
C GLU A 8 -14.80 8.33 7.56
N GLY A 9 -14.00 8.40 8.63
CA GLY A 9 -12.78 7.60 8.79
C GLY A 9 -11.62 8.05 7.89
N LEU A 10 -10.43 7.50 8.14
CA LEU A 10 -9.21 7.76 7.34
C LEU A 10 -9.37 7.37 5.85
N VAL A 11 -10.13 6.30 5.61
CA VAL A 11 -10.46 5.80 4.27
C VAL A 11 -11.94 6.02 4.01
N ASN A 12 -12.24 7.01 3.17
CA ASN A 12 -13.60 7.49 2.90
C ASN A 12 -13.79 7.86 1.43
N GLY A 13 -14.98 8.33 1.05
CA GLY A 13 -15.27 8.70 -0.34
C GLY A 13 -14.32 9.77 -0.93
N LYS A 14 -13.87 10.73 -0.10
CA LYS A 14 -12.94 11.80 -0.51
C LYS A 14 -11.50 11.30 -0.62
N THR A 15 -11.07 10.35 0.22
CA THR A 15 -9.72 9.77 0.12
C THR A 15 -9.63 8.61 -0.87
N LYS A 16 -10.77 8.14 -1.40
CA LYS A 16 -10.88 7.15 -2.49
C LYS A 16 -10.86 7.76 -3.89
N SER A 17 -11.18 9.04 -4.04
CA SER A 17 -11.44 9.64 -5.37
C SER A 17 -10.17 9.87 -6.18
N ASN A 18 -9.21 10.67 -5.68
CA ASN A 18 -7.91 10.90 -6.31
C ASN A 18 -6.92 11.61 -5.36
N ASP A 19 -5.68 11.78 -5.81
CA ASP A 19 -4.59 12.38 -5.03
C ASP A 19 -4.81 13.86 -4.66
N MET A 20 -5.47 14.63 -5.51
CA MET A 20 -5.77 16.05 -5.24
C MET A 20 -6.80 16.18 -4.12
N GLU A 21 -7.87 15.40 -4.17
CA GLU A 21 -8.89 15.36 -3.11
C GLU A 21 -8.33 14.80 -1.81
N ARG A 22 -7.46 13.79 -1.89
CA ARG A 22 -6.72 13.25 -0.74
C ARG A 22 -5.86 14.33 -0.08
N ALA A 23 -5.05 15.04 -0.87
CA ALA A 23 -4.20 16.12 -0.36
C ALA A 23 -5.04 17.24 0.28
N ARG A 24 -6.14 17.64 -0.36
CA ARG A 24 -7.08 18.63 0.17
C ARG A 24 -7.67 18.21 1.51
N PHE A 25 -8.13 16.96 1.62
CA PHE A 25 -8.67 16.41 2.86
C PHE A 25 -7.66 16.47 4.00
N PHE A 26 -6.42 16.01 3.78
CA PHE A 26 -5.40 15.97 4.82
C PHE A 26 -4.84 17.36 5.18
N SER A 27 -4.79 18.30 4.24
CA SER A 27 -4.46 19.70 4.55
C SER A 27 -5.50 20.32 5.50
N GLN A 28 -6.79 20.14 5.22
CA GLN A 28 -7.86 20.64 6.08
C GLN A 28 -7.85 19.96 7.45
N LEU A 29 -7.53 18.66 7.50
CA LEU A 29 -7.39 17.94 8.76
C LEU A 29 -6.22 18.50 9.58
N LYS A 30 -5.08 18.79 8.94
CA LYS A 30 -3.91 19.38 9.60
C LYS A 30 -4.23 20.72 10.26
N GLU A 31 -4.86 21.65 9.54
CA GLU A 31 -5.22 22.96 10.10
C GLU A 31 -6.10 22.83 11.35
N LYS A 32 -7.03 21.87 11.34
CA LYS A 32 -7.91 21.59 12.48
C LYS A 32 -7.14 21.00 13.66
N LEU A 33 -6.24 20.05 13.42
CA LEU A 33 -5.39 19.48 14.47
C LEU A 33 -4.47 20.54 15.08
N ASP A 34 -3.87 21.42 14.27
CA ASP A 34 -3.01 22.50 14.76
C ASP A 34 -3.81 23.56 15.54
N PHE A 35 -5.06 23.82 15.13
CA PHE A 35 -5.97 24.66 15.91
C PHE A 35 -6.25 24.03 17.28
N ILE A 36 -6.58 22.74 17.30
CA ILE A 36 -6.79 21.96 18.53
C ILE A 36 -5.54 22.03 19.42
N GLN A 37 -4.35 21.80 18.87
CA GLN A 37 -3.11 21.85 19.63
C GLN A 37 -2.90 23.22 20.28
N ARG A 38 -3.07 24.31 19.51
CA ARG A 38 -2.97 25.68 20.03
C ARG A 38 -4.00 25.97 21.12
N VAL A 39 -5.25 25.53 20.92
CA VAL A 39 -6.34 25.65 21.90
C VAL A 39 -6.01 24.89 23.19
N SER A 40 -5.42 23.69 23.09
CA SER A 40 -5.00 22.91 24.26
C SER A 40 -3.83 23.51 25.05
N GLN A 41 -2.99 24.33 24.41
CA GLN A 41 -1.93 25.08 25.09
C GLN A 41 -2.48 26.24 25.94
N CYS A 42 -3.67 26.77 25.61
CA CYS A 42 -4.42 27.72 26.43
C CYS A 42 -5.15 27.04 27.60
N LYS A 43 -4.43 26.20 28.38
CA LYS A 43 -4.96 25.35 29.47
C LYS A 43 -5.83 26.08 30.50
N SER A 44 -5.72 27.41 30.62
CA SER A 44 -6.50 28.23 31.55
C SER A 44 -7.94 28.52 31.14
N HIS A 45 -8.36 28.26 29.89
CA HIS A 45 -9.67 28.70 29.38
C HIS A 45 -10.58 27.59 28.82
N LEU A 46 -10.16 26.32 28.85
CA LEU A 46 -10.94 25.21 28.27
C LEU A 46 -11.18 24.08 29.27
N THR A 47 -12.45 23.90 29.63
CA THR A 47 -12.99 22.82 30.47
C THR A 47 -12.97 21.44 29.80
N ASN A 48 -12.52 21.31 28.54
CA ASN A 48 -12.65 20.07 27.74
C ASN A 48 -11.36 19.63 27.01
N LEU A 49 -10.19 19.86 27.61
CA LEU A 49 -8.87 19.41 27.12
C LEU A 49 -8.82 17.91 26.74
N GLN A 50 -9.56 17.05 27.44
CA GLN A 50 -9.63 15.61 27.16
C GLN A 50 -10.28 15.28 25.81
N LYS A 51 -11.26 16.07 25.33
CA LYS A 51 -11.88 15.83 24.01
C LYS A 51 -10.94 16.17 22.85
N LEU A 52 -10.03 17.13 23.05
CA LEU A 52 -9.06 17.58 22.06
C LEU A 52 -7.91 16.59 21.88
N ALA A 53 -7.25 16.18 22.97
CA ALA A 53 -6.20 15.16 22.94
C ALA A 53 -6.70 13.79 22.43
N GLY A 54 -8.01 13.53 22.59
CA GLY A 54 -8.66 12.32 22.08
C GLY A 54 -8.71 12.23 20.55
N CYS A 55 -8.50 13.31 19.78
CA CYS A 55 -8.58 13.26 18.32
C CYS A 55 -7.32 12.64 17.70
N GLU A 56 -6.13 13.09 18.08
CA GLU A 56 -4.87 12.51 17.62
C GLU A 56 -4.73 11.06 18.07
N ALA A 57 -5.01 10.76 19.33
CA ALA A 57 -4.96 9.40 19.86
C ALA A 57 -5.95 8.44 19.17
N LYS A 58 -7.10 8.93 18.69
CA LYS A 58 -8.03 8.12 17.89
C LYS A 58 -7.49 7.86 16.50
N LEU A 59 -6.94 8.88 15.86
CA LEU A 59 -6.35 8.77 14.53
C LEU A 59 -5.15 7.80 14.54
N GLU A 60 -4.30 7.88 15.56
CA GLU A 60 -3.20 6.91 15.78
C GLU A 60 -3.73 5.49 15.92
N LYS A 61 -4.79 5.28 16.71
CA LYS A 61 -5.41 3.94 16.86
C LYS A 61 -5.97 3.40 15.54
N GLU A 62 -6.53 4.25 14.68
CA GLU A 62 -6.96 3.82 13.34
C GLU A 62 -5.76 3.38 12.49
N VAL A 63 -4.70 4.18 12.47
CA VAL A 63 -3.44 3.86 11.76
C VAL A 63 -2.88 2.52 12.24
N GLU A 64 -2.78 2.31 13.56
CA GLU A 64 -2.33 1.04 14.15
C GLU A 64 -3.25 -0.14 13.79
N SER A 65 -4.57 0.08 13.79
CA SER A 65 -5.54 -0.96 13.42
C SER A 65 -5.35 -1.40 11.97
N PHE A 66 -5.14 -0.46 11.05
CA PHE A 66 -4.84 -0.78 9.66
C PHE A 66 -3.56 -1.59 9.53
N MET A 67 -2.49 -1.21 10.22
CA MET A 67 -1.23 -1.96 10.18
C MET A 67 -1.37 -3.38 10.72
N LYS A 68 -2.17 -3.59 11.76
CA LYS A 68 -2.49 -4.95 12.25
C LYS A 68 -3.22 -5.78 11.20
N ARG A 69 -4.14 -5.17 10.45
CA ARG A 69 -4.86 -5.84 9.35
C ARG A 69 -3.91 -6.22 8.22
N ILE A 70 -3.07 -5.31 7.76
CA ILE A 70 -2.08 -5.56 6.70
C ILE A 70 -1.16 -6.73 7.09
N SER A 71 -0.62 -6.71 8.31
CA SER A 71 0.29 -7.75 8.79
C SER A 71 -0.36 -9.12 8.96
N ALA A 72 -1.69 -9.20 9.04
CA ALA A 72 -2.43 -10.46 9.16
C ALA A 72 -2.75 -11.10 7.80
N ILE A 73 -2.52 -10.40 6.68
CA ILE A 73 -2.84 -10.92 5.35
C ILE A 73 -1.82 -11.98 4.96
N THR A 74 -2.28 -13.23 4.82
CA THR A 74 -1.43 -14.39 4.48
C THR A 74 -1.50 -14.79 3.01
N ALA A 75 -2.45 -14.24 2.25
CA ALA A 75 -2.58 -14.39 0.80
C ALA A 75 -3.28 -13.14 0.27
N TRP A 76 -2.65 -12.43 -0.67
CA TRP A 76 -3.13 -11.12 -1.09
C TRP A 76 -4.10 -11.26 -2.27
N SER A 77 -5.36 -10.93 -2.04
CA SER A 77 -6.36 -10.77 -3.10
C SER A 77 -6.21 -9.42 -3.82
N PRO A 78 -6.88 -9.21 -4.97
CA PRO A 78 -6.99 -7.89 -5.60
C PRO A 78 -7.50 -6.79 -4.65
N ASP A 79 -8.47 -7.12 -3.80
CA ASP A 79 -9.06 -6.18 -2.84
C ASP A 79 -8.07 -5.84 -1.74
N ASP A 80 -7.31 -6.83 -1.24
CA ASP A 80 -6.24 -6.62 -0.28
C ASP A 80 -5.16 -5.70 -0.86
N CYS A 81 -4.71 -5.96 -2.09
CA CYS A 81 -3.73 -5.13 -2.79
C CYS A 81 -4.20 -3.68 -2.92
N SER A 82 -5.44 -3.49 -3.40
CA SER A 82 -6.05 -2.17 -3.57
C SER A 82 -6.14 -1.42 -2.23
N GLN A 83 -6.54 -2.13 -1.18
CA GLN A 83 -6.70 -1.56 0.14
C GLN A 83 -5.34 -1.18 0.76
N VAL A 84 -4.32 -2.04 0.66
CA VAL A 84 -2.96 -1.73 1.11
C VAL A 84 -2.40 -0.51 0.37
N ASN A 85 -2.59 -0.45 -0.96
CA ASN A 85 -2.18 0.71 -1.75
C ASN A 85 -2.87 1.99 -1.27
N GLN A 86 -4.18 1.91 -1.02
CA GLN A 86 -4.92 3.04 -0.49
C GLN A 86 -4.41 3.50 0.89
N TYR A 87 -4.12 2.58 1.80
CA TYR A 87 -3.54 2.92 3.11
C TYR A 87 -2.19 3.59 2.97
N PHE A 88 -1.32 3.04 2.12
CA PHE A 88 -0.01 3.61 1.81
C PHE A 88 -0.12 5.05 1.32
N ASP A 89 -0.97 5.30 0.31
CA ASP A 89 -1.17 6.64 -0.24
C ASP A 89 -1.74 7.62 0.79
N CYS A 90 -2.67 7.16 1.63
CA CYS A 90 -3.19 7.96 2.74
C CYS A 90 -2.07 8.33 3.72
N PHE A 91 -1.23 7.39 4.11
CA PHE A 91 -0.11 7.66 5.02
C PHE A 91 0.93 8.60 4.41
N VAL A 92 1.27 8.43 3.13
CA VAL A 92 2.14 9.36 2.39
C VAL A 92 1.54 10.77 2.40
N SER A 93 0.23 10.90 2.16
CA SER A 93 -0.43 12.20 2.18
C SER A 93 -0.48 12.80 3.60
N MET A 94 -0.73 12.00 4.63
CA MET A 94 -0.66 12.44 6.03
C MET A 94 0.74 12.97 6.37
N GLN A 95 1.79 12.23 5.98
CA GLN A 95 3.18 12.61 6.22
C GLN A 95 3.51 13.95 5.54
N LYS A 96 3.14 14.11 4.26
CA LYS A 96 3.34 15.35 3.49
C LYS A 96 2.65 16.55 4.13
N ASN A 97 1.47 16.33 4.72
CA ASN A 97 0.70 17.38 5.40
C ASN A 97 1.03 17.50 6.90
N GLY A 98 2.06 16.81 7.42
CA GLY A 98 2.47 16.91 8.81
C GLY A 98 1.45 16.36 9.82
N VAL A 99 0.55 15.48 9.39
CA VAL A 99 -0.41 14.77 10.26
C VAL A 99 0.24 13.48 10.75
N LEU A 100 0.43 13.36 12.08
CA LEU A 100 1.07 12.19 12.72
C LEU A 100 2.40 11.78 12.08
N SER A 101 3.18 12.75 11.59
CA SER A 101 4.29 12.53 10.65
C SER A 101 5.31 11.46 11.11
N SER A 102 5.65 11.43 12.40
CA SER A 102 6.55 10.42 12.97
C SER A 102 5.96 9.00 12.92
N VAL A 103 4.69 8.85 13.29
CA VAL A 103 3.96 7.58 13.33
C VAL A 103 3.76 7.05 11.91
N VAL A 104 3.22 7.86 11.01
CA VAL A 104 2.92 7.42 9.63
C VAL A 104 4.18 7.13 8.83
N LYS A 105 5.31 7.81 9.10
CA LYS A 105 6.59 7.50 8.47
C LYS A 105 7.02 6.05 8.75
N LEU A 106 6.97 5.63 10.01
CA LEU A 106 7.31 4.26 10.40
C LEU A 106 6.42 3.23 9.69
N HIS A 107 5.14 3.57 9.51
CA HIS A 107 4.18 2.68 8.85
C HIS A 107 4.32 2.65 7.33
N ILE A 108 4.70 3.76 6.69
CA ILE A 108 5.08 3.79 5.27
C ILE A 108 6.25 2.83 5.04
N ASP A 109 7.31 2.94 5.84
CA ASP A 109 8.50 2.08 5.75
C ASP A 109 8.14 0.61 6.02
N SER A 110 7.21 0.36 6.95
CA SER A 110 6.72 -0.98 7.27
C SER A 110 5.93 -1.60 6.10
N ILE A 111 5.02 -0.84 5.47
CA ILE A 111 4.27 -1.31 4.30
C ILE A 111 5.21 -1.62 3.15
N ASP A 112 6.17 -0.74 2.87
CA ASP A 112 7.18 -0.96 1.83
C ASP A 112 7.97 -2.27 2.08
N THR A 113 8.36 -2.51 3.33
CA THR A 113 9.03 -3.76 3.73
C THR A 113 8.13 -4.98 3.55
N ILE A 114 6.85 -4.90 3.95
CA ILE A 114 5.88 -5.99 3.82
C ILE A 114 5.70 -6.37 2.34
N VAL A 115 5.49 -5.37 1.47
CA VAL A 115 5.31 -5.59 0.03
C VAL A 115 6.55 -6.23 -0.58
N LYS A 116 7.74 -5.74 -0.24
CA LYS A 116 9.02 -6.31 -0.71
C LYS A 116 9.23 -7.75 -0.24
N ASN A 117 8.95 -8.03 1.03
CA ASN A 117 9.08 -9.38 1.59
C ASN A 117 8.09 -10.35 0.94
N TRP A 118 6.87 -9.91 0.68
CA TRP A 118 5.86 -10.71 -0.01
C TRP A 118 6.29 -11.03 -1.44
N MET A 119 6.81 -10.04 -2.17
CA MET A 119 7.38 -10.25 -3.51
C MET A 119 8.53 -11.25 -3.50
N GLN A 120 9.47 -11.11 -2.57
CA GLN A 120 10.60 -12.05 -2.42
C GLN A 120 10.12 -13.47 -2.11
N LYS A 121 9.08 -13.62 -1.28
CA LYS A 121 8.48 -14.92 -1.00
C LYS A 121 7.89 -15.55 -2.25
N LEU A 122 7.09 -14.80 -3.02
CA LEU A 122 6.53 -15.30 -4.28
C LEU A 122 7.64 -15.71 -5.28
N GLU A 123 8.71 -14.91 -5.36
CA GLU A 123 9.87 -15.18 -6.21
C GLU A 123 10.59 -16.47 -5.78
N SER A 124 10.92 -16.59 -4.50
CA SER A 124 11.56 -17.78 -3.93
C SER A 124 10.69 -19.01 -4.10
N ASP A 125 9.40 -18.93 -3.77
CA ASP A 125 8.44 -20.02 -3.91
C ASP A 125 8.39 -20.51 -5.36
N ALA A 126 8.33 -19.60 -6.34
CA ALA A 126 8.34 -19.95 -7.75
C ALA A 126 9.66 -20.59 -8.19
N MET A 127 10.79 -20.17 -7.63
CA MET A 127 12.11 -20.73 -7.94
C MET A 127 12.37 -22.12 -7.36
N THR A 128 11.68 -22.50 -6.27
CA THR A 128 11.82 -23.87 -5.70
C THR A 128 11.33 -24.96 -6.64
N ASN A 129 10.42 -24.65 -7.56
CA ASN A 129 9.88 -25.59 -8.53
C ASN A 129 9.52 -24.88 -9.84
N LEU A 130 10.35 -25.08 -10.87
CA LEU A 130 10.21 -24.44 -12.18
C LEU A 130 9.13 -25.06 -13.07
N ASN A 131 8.31 -25.98 -12.55
CA ASN A 131 7.12 -26.46 -13.24
C ASN A 131 6.16 -25.28 -13.47
N VAL A 132 5.61 -25.22 -14.68
CA VAL A 132 4.70 -24.17 -15.12
C VAL A 132 3.47 -24.07 -14.21
N ASP A 133 2.90 -25.21 -13.79
CA ASP A 133 1.74 -25.26 -12.87
C ASP A 133 2.05 -24.64 -11.50
N HIS A 134 3.32 -24.61 -11.12
CA HIS A 134 3.77 -23.97 -9.90
C HIS A 134 4.10 -22.50 -10.11
N VAL A 135 4.73 -22.14 -11.24
CA VAL A 135 5.20 -20.79 -11.54
C VAL A 135 4.07 -19.83 -11.92
N ILE A 136 3.10 -20.26 -12.74
CA ILE A 136 2.00 -19.40 -13.22
C ILE A 136 1.25 -18.74 -12.05
N PRO A 137 0.78 -19.47 -11.00
CA PRO A 137 0.02 -18.84 -9.92
C PRO A 137 0.80 -17.75 -9.17
N ARG A 138 2.13 -17.89 -9.05
CA ARG A 138 2.98 -16.89 -8.36
C ARG A 138 3.16 -15.66 -9.23
N LEU A 139 3.38 -15.84 -10.54
CA LEU A 139 3.44 -14.74 -11.51
C LEU A 139 2.12 -13.97 -11.58
N LEU A 140 0.98 -14.66 -11.59
CA LEU A 140 -0.34 -14.02 -11.53
C LEU A 140 -0.53 -13.23 -10.23
N SER A 141 -0.05 -13.74 -9.10
CA SER A 141 -0.09 -13.01 -7.83
C SER A 141 0.77 -11.74 -7.86
N MET A 142 2.01 -11.83 -8.37
CA MET A 142 2.86 -10.65 -8.56
C MET A 142 2.21 -9.64 -9.52
N LYS A 143 1.58 -10.13 -10.59
CA LYS A 143 0.91 -9.25 -11.57
C LYS A 143 -0.31 -8.57 -10.96
N THR A 144 -1.08 -9.28 -10.14
CA THR A 144 -2.18 -8.73 -9.35
C THR A 144 -1.67 -7.57 -8.48
N MET A 145 -0.56 -7.74 -7.77
CA MET A 145 0.04 -6.66 -7.01
C MET A 145 0.43 -5.47 -7.89
N SER A 146 1.06 -5.69 -9.05
CA SER A 146 1.43 -4.61 -9.98
C SER A 146 0.23 -3.80 -10.46
N ILE A 147 -0.91 -4.45 -10.70
CA ILE A 147 -2.14 -3.82 -11.19
C ILE A 147 -2.82 -3.01 -10.08
N TYR A 148 -2.97 -3.61 -8.90
CA TYR A 148 -3.79 -3.04 -7.82
C TYR A 148 -2.98 -2.20 -6.82
N MET A 149 -1.65 -2.29 -6.85
CA MET A 149 -0.75 -1.49 -6.02
C MET A 149 0.06 -0.51 -6.85
N PHE A 150 -0.63 0.48 -7.41
CA PHE A 150 -0.04 1.44 -8.32
C PHE A 150 1.23 2.11 -7.77
N SER A 151 1.25 2.46 -6.48
CA SER A 151 2.40 3.09 -5.81
C SER A 151 3.64 2.18 -5.75
N PHE A 152 3.48 0.89 -6.00
CA PHE A 152 4.55 -0.13 -6.04
C PHE A 152 4.75 -0.74 -7.43
N LYS A 153 3.96 -0.35 -8.44
CA LYS A 153 3.91 -0.93 -9.80
C LYS A 153 5.30 -1.12 -10.40
N GLU A 154 6.13 -0.09 -10.38
CA GLU A 154 7.47 -0.13 -10.98
C GLU A 154 8.41 -1.12 -10.29
N VAL A 155 8.39 -1.14 -8.94
CA VAL A 155 9.21 -2.06 -8.16
C VAL A 155 8.77 -3.51 -8.37
N VAL A 156 7.46 -3.75 -8.41
CA VAL A 156 6.89 -5.08 -8.67
C VAL A 156 7.19 -5.53 -10.10
N ASN A 157 7.02 -4.67 -11.10
CA ASN A 157 7.30 -4.99 -12.49
C ASN A 157 8.78 -5.33 -12.72
N LYS A 158 9.69 -4.54 -12.14
CA LYS A 158 11.12 -4.84 -12.21
C LYS A 158 11.46 -6.23 -11.65
N ARG A 159 10.83 -6.61 -10.53
CA ARG A 159 11.01 -7.95 -9.93
C ARG A 159 10.46 -9.06 -10.81
N ILE A 160 9.31 -8.85 -11.44
CA ILE A 160 8.76 -9.80 -12.42
C ILE A 160 9.73 -10.00 -13.58
N ASP A 161 10.31 -8.92 -14.12
CA ASP A 161 11.29 -9.02 -15.21
C ASP A 161 12.54 -9.81 -14.79
N GLU A 162 13.09 -9.51 -13.62
CA GLU A 162 14.26 -10.20 -13.05
C GLU A 162 13.99 -11.70 -12.87
N PHE A 163 12.81 -12.04 -12.36
CA PHE A 163 12.36 -13.42 -12.22
C PHE A 163 12.24 -14.12 -13.58
N LEU A 164 11.53 -13.53 -14.55
CA LEU A 164 11.32 -14.12 -15.88
C LEU A 164 12.64 -14.32 -16.64
N ASN A 165 13.56 -13.37 -16.53
CA ASN A 165 14.90 -13.48 -17.11
C ASN A 165 15.68 -14.66 -16.50
N THR A 166 15.57 -14.84 -15.19
CA THR A 166 16.24 -15.94 -14.48
C THR A 166 15.60 -17.29 -14.85
N TYR A 167 14.28 -17.35 -14.90
CA TYR A 167 13.53 -18.54 -15.35
C TYR A 167 13.96 -18.99 -16.75
N LYS A 168 14.03 -18.04 -17.71
CA LYS A 168 14.49 -18.31 -19.09
C LYS A 168 15.92 -18.86 -19.14
N ARG A 169 16.85 -18.32 -18.34
CA ARG A 169 18.25 -18.79 -18.30
C ARG A 169 18.38 -20.21 -17.76
N GLN A 170 17.51 -20.61 -16.82
CA GLN A 170 17.56 -21.94 -16.21
C GLN A 170 16.94 -23.02 -17.11
N ARG A 171 15.95 -22.67 -17.94
CA ARG A 171 15.41 -23.51 -19.02
C ARG A 171 16.32 -23.43 -20.26
N LYS A 172 17.54 -23.98 -20.14
CA LYS A 172 18.66 -23.87 -21.10
C LYS A 172 18.42 -24.29 -22.57
N ASP A 173 17.26 -24.81 -22.95
CA ASP A 173 17.03 -25.31 -24.32
C ASP A 173 16.21 -24.39 -25.23
N GLY A 174 15.73 -23.23 -24.77
CA GLY A 174 15.02 -22.27 -25.63
C GLY A 174 13.68 -22.76 -26.18
N THR A 175 13.39 -24.05 -26.16
CA THR A 175 12.07 -24.61 -26.31
C THR A 175 11.34 -24.47 -24.98
N ASP A 176 10.57 -23.40 -24.87
CA ASP A 176 9.33 -23.39 -24.11
C ASP A 176 8.30 -24.18 -24.95
N PRO A 177 8.18 -25.52 -24.78
CA PRO A 177 7.36 -26.32 -25.67
C PRO A 177 5.87 -25.98 -25.50
N SER A 178 5.54 -25.25 -24.43
CA SER A 178 4.20 -24.80 -24.09
C SER A 178 3.88 -23.39 -24.59
N GLY A 179 4.89 -22.58 -24.96
CA GLY A 179 4.73 -21.16 -25.30
C GLY A 179 4.26 -20.26 -24.15
N ILE A 180 4.14 -20.79 -22.93
CA ILE A 180 3.57 -20.10 -21.77
C ILE A 180 4.52 -19.03 -21.22
N GLY A 181 5.83 -19.29 -21.19
CA GLY A 181 6.83 -18.30 -20.82
C GLY A 181 6.87 -17.13 -21.80
N GLU A 182 6.67 -17.39 -23.09
CA GLU A 182 6.50 -16.34 -24.10
C GLU A 182 5.18 -15.57 -23.92
N MET A 183 4.08 -16.27 -23.66
CA MET A 183 2.76 -15.67 -23.40
C MET A 183 2.80 -14.74 -22.18
N ILE A 184 3.39 -15.17 -21.06
CA ILE A 184 3.45 -14.35 -19.84
C ILE A 184 4.35 -13.12 -20.05
N VAL A 185 5.45 -13.26 -20.78
CA VAL A 185 6.32 -12.12 -21.14
C VAL A 185 5.58 -11.16 -22.07
N ALA A 186 4.85 -11.67 -23.07
CA ALA A 186 4.07 -10.87 -23.99
C ALA A 186 2.95 -10.11 -23.28
N GLU A 187 2.20 -10.76 -22.39
CA GLU A 187 1.19 -10.12 -21.55
C GLU A 187 1.83 -9.07 -20.64
N HIS A 188 2.92 -9.41 -19.93
CA HIS A 188 3.61 -8.46 -19.06
C HIS A 188 4.07 -7.20 -19.82
N ASN A 189 4.62 -7.38 -21.02
CA ASN A 189 5.03 -6.29 -21.91
C ASN A 189 3.85 -5.48 -22.44
N ALA A 190 2.73 -6.11 -22.79
CA ALA A 190 1.51 -5.41 -23.19
C ALA A 190 1.00 -4.49 -22.06
N PHE A 191 1.10 -4.93 -20.81
CA PHE A 191 0.70 -4.14 -19.65
C PHE A 191 1.70 -3.05 -19.23
N LYS A 192 2.96 -3.09 -19.70
CA LYS A 192 3.92 -1.98 -19.50
C LYS A 192 3.56 -0.75 -20.33
N GLY A 193 2.86 -0.92 -21.46
CA GLY A 193 2.43 0.17 -22.32
C GLY A 193 1.27 1.01 -21.77
N TYR A 194 0.59 0.54 -20.72
CA TYR A 194 -0.46 1.29 -20.04
C TYR A 194 0.13 2.01 -18.83
N ASN A 195 0.46 3.30 -19.03
CA ASN A 195 0.83 4.25 -17.98
C ASN A 195 -0.32 5.23 -17.73
#